data_AF-A0A418V8Y3-F1
#
_entry.id   AF-A0A418V8Y3-F1
#
_cell.length_a   1.000
_cell.length_b   1.000
_cell.length_c   1.000
_cell.angle_alpha   90.00
_cell.angle_beta   90.00
_cell.angle_gamma   90.00
#
_symmetry.space_group_name_H-M   'P 1'
#
loop_
_entity.id
_entity.type
_entity.pdbx_description
1 polymer ?
#
loop_
_entity_poly.entity_id
_entity_poly.type
_entity_poly.pdbx_seq_one_letter_code
_entity_poly.pdbx_strand_id
1 'polypeptide(L)'
;MTWFDALLITLLALVTALGARRGLAGLAWGVGALVVAFVTNVLGLGGVPSAVLALLLGAVSGLAISRLIPDPLERPSHMLAGGVGGLLLGTVMIASLALAFPMAVRATPSGKQSLYPSPDLAPGLYSAVANSAIQTGLRSIWTSSVAARTLLLPDRAR
;
A
#
# COMPACT_ATOMS: atom_id res chain seq x y z
N MET A 1 -8.23 18.04 6.94
CA MET A 1 -8.61 16.73 6.39
C MET A 1 -9.41 16.94 5.13
N THR A 2 -9.03 16.30 4.03
CA THR A 2 -9.74 16.37 2.74
C THR A 2 -10.67 15.16 2.54
N TRP A 3 -11.53 15.19 1.52
CA TRP A 3 -12.33 14.00 1.15
C TRP A 3 -11.45 12.80 0.79
N PHE A 4 -10.24 13.05 0.29
CA PHE A 4 -9.25 12.01 0.00
C PHE A 4 -8.78 11.31 1.29
N ASP A 5 -8.50 12.06 2.36
CA ASP A 5 -8.15 11.47 3.66
C ASP A 5 -9.28 10.57 4.19
N ALA A 6 -10.54 10.99 4.02
CA ALA A 6 -11.71 10.20 4.44
C ALA A 6 -11.82 8.88 3.67
N LEU A 7 -11.55 8.88 2.37
CA LEU A 7 -11.53 7.66 1.56
C LEU A 7 -10.41 6.71 1.99
N LEU A 8 -9.20 7.23 2.24
CA LEU A 8 -8.08 6.42 2.72
C LEU A 8 -8.37 5.79 4.08
N ILE A 9 -8.93 6.54 5.02
CA ILE A 9 -9.29 6.01 6.34
C ILE A 9 -10.40 4.97 6.24
N THR A 10 -11.37 5.18 5.37
CA THR A 10 -12.45 4.19 5.12
C THR A 10 -11.87 2.91 4.54
N LEU A 11 -10.94 3.03 3.58
CA LEU A 11 -10.23 1.88 3.01
C LEU A 11 -9.42 1.14 4.08
N LEU A 12 -8.67 1.86 4.91
CA LEU A 12 -7.91 1.27 6.02
C LEU A 12 -8.83 0.51 6.97
N ALA A 13 -9.95 1.11 7.37
CA ALA A 13 -10.93 0.49 8.25
C ALA A 13 -11.54 -0.78 7.63
N LEU A 14 -11.89 -0.75 6.34
CA LEU A 14 -12.42 -1.90 5.61
C LEU A 14 -11.41 -3.06 5.55
N VAL A 15 -10.16 -2.79 5.20
CA VAL A 15 -9.11 -3.83 5.12
C VAL A 15 -8.80 -4.39 6.51
N THR A 16 -8.78 -3.55 7.54
CA THR A 16 -8.59 -3.97 8.94
C THR A 16 -9.74 -4.85 9.41
N ALA A 17 -10.99 -4.46 9.16
CA ALA A 17 -12.17 -5.24 9.51
C ALA A 17 -12.20 -6.57 8.76
N LEU A 18 -11.83 -6.59 7.47
CA LEU A 18 -11.71 -7.81 6.69
C LEU A 18 -10.65 -8.76 7.25
N GLY A 19 -9.50 -8.21 7.66
CA GLY A 19 -8.46 -8.95 8.36
C GLY A 19 -8.99 -9.57 9.66
N ALA A 20 -9.65 -8.77 10.50
CA ALA A 20 -10.21 -9.23 11.77
C ALA A 20 -11.24 -10.35 11.59
N ARG A 21 -12.11 -10.26 10.56
CA ARG A 21 -13.09 -11.31 10.22
C ARG A 21 -12.44 -12.61 9.76
N ARG A 22 -11.21 -12.57 9.23
CA ARG A 22 -10.47 -13.74 8.75
C ARG A 22 -9.56 -14.37 9.82
N GLY A 23 -9.53 -13.82 11.04
CA GLY A 23 -8.73 -14.38 12.13
C GLY A 23 -7.25 -14.55 11.77
N LEU A 24 -6.64 -15.68 12.13
CA LEU A 24 -5.25 -16.00 11.76
C LEU A 24 -5.00 -15.98 10.24
N ALA A 25 -5.99 -16.38 9.44
CA ALA A 25 -5.89 -16.29 7.99
C ALA A 25 -5.82 -14.83 7.51
N GLY A 26 -6.38 -13.88 8.26
CA GLY A 26 -6.24 -12.44 8.02
C GLY A 26 -4.80 -11.94 8.21
N LEU A 27 -4.09 -12.45 9.23
CA LEU A 27 -2.68 -12.17 9.45
C LEU A 27 -1.83 -12.72 8.28
N ALA A 28 -2.01 -14.01 7.98
CA ALA A 28 -1.28 -14.68 6.92
C ALA A 28 -1.53 -14.03 5.56
N TRP A 29 -2.77 -13.62 5.28
CA TRP A 29 -3.13 -12.88 4.07
C TRP A 29 -2.47 -11.51 4.02
N GLY A 30 -2.52 -10.73 5.11
CA GLY A 30 -1.91 -9.41 5.17
C GLY A 30 -0.40 -9.46 4.95
N VAL A 31 0.30 -10.29 5.72
CA VAL A 31 1.75 -10.46 5.59
C VAL A 31 2.12 -11.08 4.25
N GLY A 32 1.39 -12.10 3.80
CA GLY A 32 1.61 -12.75 2.52
C GLY A 32 1.50 -11.77 1.35
N ALA A 33 0.47 -10.92 1.33
CA ALA A 33 0.31 -9.89 0.32
C ALA A 33 1.49 -8.90 0.30
N LEU A 34 1.99 -8.49 1.47
CA LEU A 34 3.17 -7.62 1.57
C LEU A 34 4.43 -8.29 1.02
N VAL A 35 4.64 -9.57 1.34
CA VAL A 35 5.78 -10.34 0.82
C VAL A 35 5.69 -10.48 -0.69
N VAL A 36 4.52 -10.82 -1.23
CA VAL A 36 4.30 -10.91 -2.67
C VAL A 36 4.61 -9.57 -3.35
N ALA A 37 4.04 -8.47 -2.84
CA ALA A 37 4.29 -7.14 -3.37
C ALA A 37 5.78 -6.75 -3.33
N PHE A 38 6.45 -7.04 -2.21
CA PHE A 38 7.88 -6.76 -2.08
C PHE A 38 8.70 -7.55 -3.10
N VAL A 39 8.48 -8.86 -3.21
CA VAL A 39 9.19 -9.74 -4.14
C VAL A 39 9.00 -9.29 -5.59
N THR A 40 7.76 -8.98 -5.99
CA THR A 40 7.48 -8.52 -7.35
C THR A 40 8.16 -7.20 -7.67
N ASN A 41 8.20 -6.28 -6.71
CA ASN A 41 8.84 -4.97 -6.87
C ASN A 41 10.38 -5.08 -6.92
N VAL A 42 10.97 -5.96 -6.10
CA VAL A 42 12.41 -6.24 -6.10
C VAL A 42 12.87 -6.86 -7.42
N LEU A 43 12.04 -7.72 -8.04
CA LEU A 43 12.40 -8.34 -9.32
C LEU A 43 12.34 -7.35 -10.49
N GLY A 44 11.47 -6.34 -10.42
CA GLY A 44 11.44 -5.23 -11.39
C GLY A 44 11.25 -5.68 -12.84
N LEU A 45 10.44 -6.72 -13.05
CA LEU A 45 10.28 -7.38 -14.35
C LEU A 45 9.52 -6.50 -15.36
N GLY A 46 9.03 -5.33 -14.97
CA GLY A 46 8.09 -4.50 -15.71
C GLY A 46 6.62 -4.79 -15.34
N GLY A 47 5.69 -3.94 -15.76
CA GLY A 47 4.30 -3.95 -15.25
C GLY A 47 3.56 -5.27 -15.47
N VAL A 48 3.51 -5.75 -16.73
CA VAL A 48 2.78 -6.99 -17.10
C VAL A 48 3.36 -8.24 -16.43
N PRO A 49 4.66 -8.56 -16.54
CA PRO A 49 5.21 -9.76 -15.91
C PRO A 49 5.20 -9.69 -14.38
N SER A 50 5.34 -8.50 -13.77
CA SER A 50 5.18 -8.35 -12.32
C SER A 50 3.73 -8.63 -11.89
N ALA A 51 2.73 -8.22 -12.69
CA ALA A 51 1.33 -8.52 -12.43
C ALA A 51 1.02 -10.02 -12.54
N VAL A 52 1.57 -10.71 -13.56
CA VAL A 52 1.43 -12.17 -13.70
C VAL A 52 2.07 -12.89 -12.51
N LEU A 53 3.28 -12.49 -12.13
CA LEU A 53 3.96 -13.07 -10.97
C LEU A 53 3.20 -12.83 -9.67
N ALA A 54 2.69 -11.62 -9.46
CA ALA A 54 1.86 -11.28 -8.30
C ALA A 54 0.60 -12.14 -8.25
N LEU A 55 -0.04 -12.39 -9.40
CA LEU A 55 -1.24 -13.22 -9.50
C LEU A 55 -0.91 -14.68 -9.14
N LEU A 56 0.18 -15.23 -9.67
CA LEU A 56 0.60 -16.61 -9.36
C LEU A 56 0.94 -16.78 -7.88
N LEU A 57 1.78 -15.89 -7.32
CA LEU A 57 2.15 -15.94 -5.91
C LEU A 57 0.94 -15.70 -4.99
N GLY A 58 0.03 -14.81 -5.39
CA GLY A 58 -1.24 -14.56 -4.70
C GLY A 58 -2.14 -15.79 -4.69
N ALA A 59 -2.28 -16.49 -5.82
CA ALA A 59 -3.07 -17.71 -5.92
C ALA A 59 -2.48 -18.83 -5.06
N VAL A 60 -1.16 -19.05 -5.14
CA VAL A 60 -0.46 -20.07 -4.34
C VAL A 60 -0.58 -19.78 -2.85
N SER A 61 -0.37 -18.52 -2.42
CA SER A 61 -0.50 -18.14 -1.01
C SER A 61 -1.93 -18.27 -0.51
N GLY A 62 -2.93 -17.88 -1.30
CA GLY A 62 -4.34 -18.07 -0.94
C GLY A 62 -4.73 -19.54 -0.78
N LEU A 63 -4.27 -20.39 -1.71
CA LEU A 63 -4.47 -21.84 -1.62
C LEU A 63 -3.77 -22.43 -0.39
N ALA A 64 -2.53 -22.04 -0.13
CA ALA A 64 -1.80 -22.49 1.05
C ALA A 64 -2.52 -22.09 2.34
N ILE A 65 -2.94 -20.82 2.47
CA ILE A 65 -3.65 -20.31 3.65
C ILE A 65 -4.95 -21.08 3.88
N SER A 66 -5.76 -21.27 2.84
CA SER A 66 -7.04 -21.99 2.93
C SER A 66 -6.91 -23.47 3.28
N ARG A 67 -5.74 -24.08 3.00
CA ARG A 67 -5.46 -25.49 3.32
C ARG A 67 -4.79 -25.67 4.67
N LEU A 68 -3.95 -24.73 5.09
CA LEU A 68 -3.12 -24.83 6.29
C LEU A 68 -3.78 -24.25 7.55
N ILE A 69 -4.76 -23.35 7.41
CA ILE A 69 -5.40 -22.68 8.53
C ILE A 69 -6.85 -23.15 8.63
N PRO A 70 -7.17 -24.07 9.57
CA PRO A 70 -8.54 -24.47 9.89
C PRO A 70 -9.37 -23.29 10.41
N ASP A 71 -10.69 -23.46 10.41
CA ASP A 71 -11.71 -22.42 10.56
C ASP A 71 -11.36 -21.29 11.58
N PRO A 72 -11.42 -20.00 11.17
CA PRO A 72 -10.66 -18.93 11.81
C PRO A 72 -11.30 -18.28 13.05
N LEU A 73 -12.49 -18.69 13.50
CA LEU A 73 -13.33 -17.91 14.43
C LEU A 73 -13.42 -18.42 15.86
N GLU A 74 -12.68 -19.47 16.24
CA GLU A 74 -12.87 -20.07 17.58
C GLU A 74 -12.32 -19.23 18.75
N ARG A 75 -11.42 -18.25 18.49
CA ARG A 75 -10.75 -17.49 19.56
C ARG A 75 -10.65 -15.98 19.29
N PRO A 76 -10.91 -15.11 20.28
CA PRO A 76 -10.78 -13.66 20.13
C PRO A 76 -9.35 -13.20 19.82
N SER A 77 -8.33 -13.97 20.24
CA SER A 77 -6.93 -13.72 19.87
C SER A 77 -6.67 -13.84 18.37
N HIS A 78 -7.39 -14.72 17.67
CA HIS A 78 -7.27 -14.87 16.21
C HIS A 78 -7.82 -13.64 15.50
N MET A 79 -8.93 -13.07 15.98
CA MET A 79 -9.51 -11.84 15.42
C MET A 79 -8.55 -10.65 15.55
N LEU A 80 -7.86 -10.51 16.69
CA LEU A 80 -6.84 -9.47 16.87
C LEU A 80 -5.67 -9.67 15.90
N ALA A 81 -5.15 -10.89 15.77
CA ALA A 81 -4.09 -11.20 14.81
C ALA A 81 -4.51 -10.86 13.37
N GLY A 82 -5.72 -11.23 12.99
CA GLY A 82 -6.30 -10.87 11.70
C GLY A 82 -6.41 -9.36 11.49
N GLY A 83 -6.87 -8.63 12.50
CA GLY A 83 -6.95 -7.18 12.50
C GLY A 83 -5.59 -6.54 12.29
N VAL A 84 -4.54 -7.04 12.95
CA VAL A 84 -3.15 -6.57 12.73
C VAL A 84 -2.70 -6.81 11.30
N GLY A 85 -2.98 -7.99 10.73
CA GLY A 85 -2.68 -8.27 9.32
C GLY A 85 -3.37 -7.30 8.35
N GLY A 86 -4.67 -7.06 8.57
CA GLY A 86 -5.45 -6.11 7.79
C GLY A 86 -4.97 -4.66 7.97
N LEU A 87 -4.60 -4.27 9.18
CA LEU A 87 -4.03 -2.95 9.46
C LEU A 87 -2.71 -2.75 8.73
N LEU A 88 -1.78 -3.72 8.81
CA LEU A 88 -0.49 -3.65 8.12
C LEU A 88 -0.68 -3.53 6.61
N LEU A 89 -1.48 -4.41 6.00
CA LEU A 89 -1.74 -4.33 4.58
C LEU A 89 -2.45 -3.03 4.19
N GLY A 90 -3.45 -2.62 4.98
CA GLY A 90 -4.21 -1.40 4.76
C GLY A 90 -3.32 -0.15 4.83
N THR A 91 -2.40 -0.07 5.80
CA THR A 91 -1.45 1.04 5.92
C THR A 91 -0.53 1.15 4.71
N VAL A 92 -0.02 0.02 4.21
CA VAL A 92 0.77 -0.02 2.98
C VAL A 92 -0.07 0.41 1.77
N MET A 93 -1.31 -0.07 1.66
CA MET A 93 -2.21 0.31 0.57
C MET A 93 -2.49 1.81 0.54
N ILE A 94 -2.90 2.40 1.68
CA ILE A 94 -3.17 3.84 1.75
C ILE A 94 -1.92 4.66 1.50
N ALA A 95 -0.75 4.18 1.95
CA ALA A 95 0.50 4.88 1.72
C ALA A 95 0.87 4.85 0.24
N SER A 96 0.82 3.69 -0.41
CA SER A 96 1.06 3.58 -1.86
C SER A 96 0.06 4.43 -2.65
N LEU A 97 -1.23 4.43 -2.31
CA LEU A 97 -2.25 5.27 -2.94
C LEU A 97 -1.99 6.78 -2.75
N ALA A 98 -1.65 7.19 -1.53
CA ALA A 98 -1.33 8.58 -1.21
C ALA A 98 -0.07 9.09 -1.91
N LEU A 99 0.81 8.17 -2.35
CA LEU A 99 2.08 8.47 -3.00
C LEU A 99 2.08 8.18 -4.51
N ALA A 100 1.03 7.53 -5.05
CA ALA A 100 0.95 7.10 -6.45
C ALA A 100 0.74 8.23 -7.47
N PHE A 101 0.37 9.45 -7.03
CA PHE A 101 0.13 10.56 -7.95
C PHE A 101 1.41 11.00 -8.69
N PRO A 102 1.28 11.47 -9.94
CA PRO A 102 2.42 11.94 -10.72
C PRO A 102 3.10 13.14 -10.05
N MET A 103 4.41 13.27 -10.27
CA MET A 103 5.20 14.44 -9.88
C MET A 103 5.56 15.27 -11.10
N ALA A 104 5.53 16.58 -10.95
CA ALA A 104 6.08 17.47 -11.96
C ALA A 104 7.52 17.83 -11.60
N VAL A 105 8.40 17.82 -12.61
CA VAL A 105 9.76 18.35 -12.48
C VAL A 105 9.76 19.74 -13.11
N ARG A 106 9.99 20.78 -12.30
CA ARG A 106 10.16 22.14 -12.80
C ARG A 106 11.63 22.54 -12.73
N ALA A 107 12.15 23.06 -13.83
CA ALA A 107 13.45 23.72 -13.85
C ALA A 107 13.29 25.11 -13.22
N THR A 108 13.87 25.29 -12.04
CA THR A 108 14.00 26.60 -11.40
C THR A 108 15.41 27.15 -11.64
N PRO A 109 15.64 28.48 -11.53
CA PRO A 109 16.98 29.06 -11.63
C PRO A 109 17.99 28.46 -10.62
N SER A 110 17.49 27.88 -9.53
CA SER A 110 18.22 27.18 -8.47
C SER A 110 18.41 25.66 -8.69
N GLY A 111 17.91 25.10 -9.82
CA GLY A 111 18.00 23.67 -10.15
C GLY A 111 16.66 22.99 -10.45
N LYS A 112 16.67 21.67 -10.64
CA LYS A 112 15.44 20.88 -10.86
C LYS A 112 14.74 20.63 -9.52
N GLN A 113 13.52 21.14 -9.36
CA GLN A 113 12.66 20.84 -8.21
C GLN A 113 11.54 19.87 -8.62
N SER A 114 11.37 18.79 -7.85
CA SER A 114 10.21 17.89 -7.98
C SER A 114 9.07 18.39 -7.09
N LEU A 115 7.95 18.79 -7.69
CA LEU A 115 6.72 19.09 -6.96
C LEU A 115 5.81 17.86 -6.89
N TYR A 116 5.32 17.57 -5.69
CA TYR A 116 4.30 16.58 -5.42
C TYR A 116 3.10 17.25 -4.72
N PRO A 117 1.85 16.99 -5.16
CA PRO A 117 1.48 16.28 -6.39
C PRO A 117 1.69 17.17 -7.64
N SER A 118 1.61 16.59 -8.85
CA SER A 118 1.74 17.36 -10.10
C SER A 118 0.64 18.42 -10.24
N PRO A 119 0.96 19.68 -10.60
CA PRO A 119 -0.02 20.73 -10.86
C PRO A 119 -0.86 20.48 -12.13
N ASP A 120 -0.47 19.52 -12.96
CA ASP A 120 -1.23 19.14 -14.17
C ASP A 120 -2.45 18.24 -13.84
N LEU A 121 -2.62 17.86 -12.57
CA LEU A 121 -3.81 17.14 -12.11
C LEU A 121 -5.06 18.02 -12.16
N ALA A 122 -6.22 17.38 -12.33
CA ALA A 122 -7.51 18.06 -12.24
C ALA A 122 -7.62 18.87 -10.92
N PRO A 123 -8.14 20.11 -10.93
CA PRO A 123 -8.07 21.02 -9.77
C PRO A 123 -8.66 20.44 -8.47
N GLY A 124 -9.76 19.69 -8.57
CA GLY A 124 -10.38 19.03 -7.42
C GLY A 124 -9.54 17.90 -6.83
N LEU A 125 -8.77 17.21 -7.65
CA LEU A 125 -7.88 16.13 -7.23
C LEU A 125 -6.57 16.69 -6.67
N TYR A 126 -6.00 17.70 -7.35
CA TYR A 126 -4.82 18.41 -6.88
C TYR A 126 -5.04 18.97 -5.46
N SER A 127 -6.13 19.72 -5.26
CA SER A 127 -6.44 20.30 -3.95
C SER A 127 -6.69 19.26 -2.86
N ALA A 128 -7.28 18.10 -3.20
CA ALA A 128 -7.53 17.03 -2.25
C ALA A 128 -6.25 16.33 -1.79
N VAL A 129 -5.32 16.07 -2.71
CA VAL A 129 -4.06 15.38 -2.43
C VAL A 129 -3.03 16.33 -1.83
N ALA A 130 -2.92 17.55 -2.36
CA ALA A 130 -1.95 18.54 -1.88
C ALA A 130 -2.19 18.96 -0.42
N ASN A 131 -3.47 19.00 0.01
CA ASN A 131 -3.86 19.34 1.38
C ASN A 131 -4.13 18.10 2.26
N SER A 132 -3.79 16.90 1.80
CA SER A 132 -3.98 15.66 2.56
C SER A 132 -3.02 15.57 3.74
N ALA A 133 -3.57 15.30 4.93
CA ALA A 133 -2.77 15.11 6.13
C ALA A 133 -1.95 13.83 6.04
N ILE A 134 -2.53 12.77 5.47
CA ILE A 134 -1.87 11.47 5.27
C ILE A 134 -0.69 11.63 4.29
N GLN A 135 -0.91 12.28 3.15
CA GLN A 135 0.16 12.56 2.18
C GLN A 135 1.32 13.32 2.84
N THR A 136 1.01 14.34 3.63
CA THR A 136 2.02 15.19 4.28
C THR A 136 2.86 14.38 5.28
N GLY A 137 2.22 13.52 6.08
CA GLY A 137 2.93 12.63 7.02
C GLY A 137 3.81 11.58 6.35
N LEU A 138 3.45 11.16 5.13
CA LEU A 138 4.19 10.17 4.35
C LEU A 138 5.37 10.75 3.57
N ARG A 139 5.62 12.07 3.65
CA ARG A 139 6.70 12.72 2.88
C ARG A 139 8.10 12.20 3.21
N SER A 140 8.31 11.70 4.42
CA SER A 140 9.59 11.11 4.82
C SER A 140 9.94 9.82 4.05
N ILE A 141 8.96 9.15 3.44
CA ILE A 141 9.19 7.89 2.71
C ILE A 141 10.08 8.11 1.48
N TRP A 142 10.00 9.28 0.83
CA TRP A 142 10.86 9.59 -0.32
C TRP A 142 12.36 9.58 0.00
N THR A 143 12.72 9.86 1.25
CA THR A 143 14.11 9.84 1.73
C THR A 143 14.40 8.65 2.66
N SER A 144 13.48 7.69 2.76
CA SER A 144 13.59 6.55 3.67
C SER A 144 14.44 5.40 3.12
N SER A 145 14.48 4.29 3.87
CA SER A 145 15.23 3.09 3.50
C SER A 145 14.82 2.55 2.13
N VAL A 146 15.74 1.87 1.46
CA VAL A 146 15.49 1.26 0.14
C VAL A 146 14.30 0.31 0.21
N ALA A 147 14.19 -0.50 1.28
CA ALA A 147 13.08 -1.44 1.44
C ALA A 147 11.70 -0.76 1.52
N ALA A 148 11.58 0.34 2.26
CA ALA A 148 10.34 1.11 2.33
C ALA A 148 9.97 1.72 0.98
N ARG A 149 10.97 2.24 0.24
CA ARG A 149 10.77 2.73 -1.12
C ARG A 149 10.40 1.61 -2.10
N THR A 150 11.02 0.44 -2.03
CA THR A 150 10.67 -0.70 -2.90
C THR A 150 9.24 -1.18 -2.66
N LEU A 151 8.75 -1.13 -1.42
CA LEU A 151 7.39 -1.54 -1.11
C LEU A 151 6.35 -0.49 -1.52
N LEU A 152 6.61 0.79 -1.24
CA LEU A 152 5.62 1.88 -1.36
C LEU A 152 5.74 2.69 -2.66
N LEU A 153 6.91 2.70 -3.28
CA LEU A 153 7.29 3.53 -4.42
C LEU A 153 8.18 2.75 -5.40
N PRO A 154 7.72 1.62 -5.96
CA PRO A 154 8.55 0.72 -6.77
C PRO A 154 9.23 1.41 -7.95
N ASP A 155 8.57 2.38 -8.57
CA ASP A 155 9.08 3.13 -9.72
C ASP A 155 10.24 4.09 -9.37
N ARG A 156 10.48 4.34 -8.08
CA ARG A 156 11.48 5.29 -7.56
C ARG A 156 12.56 4.63 -6.71
N ALA A 157 12.50 3.31 -6.54
CA ALA A 157 13.43 2.57 -5.68
C ALA A 157 14.77 2.26 -6.38
N ARG A 158 14.91 2.56 -7.67
CA ARG A 158 16.10 2.28 -8.50
C ARG A 158 16.70 3.56 -9.06
#